data_AF-A0A943F5N2-F1
#
_entry.id   AF-A0A943F5N2-F1
#
_cell.length_a   1.000
_cell.length_b   1.000
_cell.length_c   1.000
_cell.angle_alpha   90.00
_cell.angle_beta   90.00
_cell.angle_gamma   90.00
#
_symmetry.space_group_name_H-M   'P 1'
#
loop_
_entity.id
_entity.type
_entity.pdbx_description
1 polymer ?
#
loop_
_entity_poly.entity_id
_entity_poly.type
_entity_poly.pdbx_seq_one_letter_code
_entity_poly.pdbx_strand_id
1 'polypeptide(L)'
;MKNWTFGQQFAVLLGIAVVCSILSFVTRISWFHNLGWLLYGLLFVVHPVWPRSWDYAGHDKLRLGCRIGGGLMILVALVTRFGV
;
A
#
# COMPACT_ATOMS: atom_id res chain seq x y z
N MET A 1 -11.19 17.92 -7.99
CA MET A 1 -10.58 16.65 -7.53
C MET A 1 -9.70 16.98 -6.34
N LYS A 2 -10.08 16.54 -5.13
CA LYS A 2 -9.44 16.96 -3.87
C LYS A 2 -8.07 16.28 -3.76
N ASN A 3 -6.99 17.05 -3.67
CA ASN A 3 -5.62 16.52 -3.56
C ASN A 3 -5.53 15.65 -2.30
N TRP A 4 -5.40 14.33 -2.46
CA TRP A 4 -5.24 13.40 -1.33
C TRP A 4 -3.90 13.68 -0.63
N THR A 5 -3.94 13.97 0.66
CA THR A 5 -2.73 14.22 1.44
C THR A 5 -2.08 12.88 1.81
N PHE A 6 -0.74 12.81 1.86
CA PHE A 6 0.00 11.60 2.24
C PHE A 6 -0.54 10.94 3.51
N GLY A 7 -0.81 11.73 4.54
CA GLY A 7 -1.36 11.23 5.81
C GLY A 7 -2.75 10.62 5.65
N GLN A 8 -3.59 11.14 4.75
CA GLN A 8 -4.92 10.58 4.48
C GLN A 8 -4.81 9.26 3.70
N GLN A 9 -3.96 9.21 2.67
CA GLN A 9 -3.75 7.98 1.91
C GLN A 9 -3.15 6.88 2.81
N PHE A 10 -2.16 7.22 3.63
CA PHE A 10 -1.56 6.29 4.58
C PHE A 10 -2.57 5.81 5.63
N ALA A 11 -3.38 6.69 6.22
CA ALA A 11 -4.38 6.30 7.20
C ALA A 11 -5.48 5.40 6.59
N VAL A 12 -5.95 5.70 5.39
CA VAL A 12 -6.92 4.87 4.65
C VAL A 12 -6.33 3.50 4.36
N LEU A 13 -5.10 3.48 3.85
CA LEU A 13 -4.40 2.25 3.52
C LEU A 13 -4.11 1.39 4.75
N LEU A 14 -3.72 2.00 5.87
CA LEU A 14 -3.50 1.32 7.14
C LEU A 14 -4.81 0.76 7.70
N GLY A 15 -5.90 1.52 7.59
CA GLY A 15 -7.25 1.04 7.90
C GLY A 15 -7.65 -0.18 7.07
N ILE A 16 -7.43 -0.13 5.75
CA ILE A 16 -7.68 -1.26 4.85
C ILE A 16 -6.83 -2.47 5.24
N ALA A 17 -5.54 -2.30 5.52
CA ALA A 17 -4.65 -3.38 5.92
C ALA A 17 -5.10 -4.05 7.24
N VAL A 18 -5.54 -3.25 8.22
CA VAL A 18 -6.07 -3.76 9.49
C VAL A 18 -7.38 -4.51 9.27
N VAL A 19 -8.32 -3.95 8.50
CA VAL A 19 -9.60 -4.59 8.20
C VAL A 19 -9.39 -5.90 7.42
N CYS A 20 -8.52 -5.91 6.41
CA CYS A 20 -8.15 -7.13 5.67
C CYS A 20 -7.48 -8.17 6.56
N SER A 21 -6.66 -7.75 7.54
CA SER A 21 -6.04 -8.66 8.51
C SER A 21 -7.07 -9.28 9.46
N ILE A 22 -8.00 -8.48 9.98
CA ILE A 22 -9.10 -8.96 10.83
C ILE A 22 -10.01 -9.90 10.03
N LEU A 23 -10.39 -9.52 8.81
CA LEU A 23 -11.19 -10.38 7.93
C LEU A 23 -10.48 -11.70 7.66
N SER A 24 -9.19 -11.67 7.35
CA SER A 24 -8.38 -12.88 7.12
C SER A 24 -8.31 -13.76 8.37
N PHE A 25 -8.22 -13.17 9.55
CA PHE A 25 -8.20 -13.90 10.82
C PHE A 25 -9.55 -14.56 11.11
N VAL A 26 -10.66 -13.84 10.90
CA VAL A 26 -12.02 -14.32 11.17
C VAL A 26 -12.46 -15.37 10.16
N THR A 27 -12.22 -15.14 8.86
CA THR A 27 -12.64 -16.07 7.80
C THR A 27 -11.72 -17.27 7.65
N ARG A 28 -10.52 -17.24 8.25
CA ARG A 28 -9.38 -18.13 7.94
C ARG A 28 -9.03 -18.19 6.45
N ILE A 29 -9.54 -17.28 5.64
CA ILE A 29 -9.25 -17.18 4.21
C ILE A 29 -8.09 -16.20 4.08
N SER A 30 -6.87 -16.75 4.00
CA SER A 30 -5.63 -15.98 3.87
C SER A 30 -5.56 -15.13 2.59
N TRP A 31 -6.48 -15.34 1.64
CA TRP A 31 -6.58 -14.55 0.41
C TRP A 31 -6.93 -13.08 0.68
N PHE A 32 -7.74 -12.78 1.69
CA PHE A 32 -8.14 -11.40 2.00
C PHE A 32 -6.97 -10.52 2.43
N HIS A 33 -5.99 -11.11 3.12
CA HIS A 33 -4.78 -10.40 3.50
C HIS A 33 -3.96 -10.01 2.27
N ASN A 34 -3.75 -10.94 1.33
CA ASN A 34 -3.04 -10.67 0.07
C ASN A 34 -3.75 -9.63 -0.80
N LEU A 35 -5.09 -9.64 -0.84
CA LEU A 35 -5.85 -8.61 -1.55
C LEU A 35 -5.60 -7.21 -0.95
N GLY A 36 -5.51 -7.12 0.37
CA GLY A 36 -5.16 -5.89 1.08
C GLY A 36 -3.79 -5.35 0.69
N TRP A 37 -2.76 -6.20 0.71
CA TRP A 37 -1.39 -5.82 0.29
C TRP A 37 -1.30 -5.45 -1.18
N LEU A 38 -2.04 -6.14 -2.06
CA LEU A 38 -2.07 -5.86 -3.49
C LEU A 38 -2.72 -4.50 -3.78
N LEU A 39 -3.85 -4.20 -3.13
CA LEU A 39 -4.49 -2.88 -3.20
C LEU A 39 -3.59 -1.78 -2.63
N TYR A 40 -2.89 -2.08 -1.54
CA TYR A 40 -1.95 -1.16 -0.90
C TYR A 40 -0.81 -0.76 -1.85
N GLY A 41 -0.17 -1.75 -2.46
CA GLY A 41 0.91 -1.53 -3.41
C GLY A 41 0.43 -0.85 -4.69
N LEU A 42 -0.73 -1.23 -5.22
CA LEU A 42 -1.30 -0.63 -6.43
C LEU A 42 -1.62 0.86 -6.23
N LEU A 43 -2.18 1.24 -5.08
CA LEU A 43 -2.50 2.63 -4.79
C LEU A 43 -1.25 3.50 -4.72
N PHE A 44 -0.14 2.98 -4.16
CA PHE A 44 1.14 3.68 -4.14
C PHE A 44 1.82 3.80 -5.52
N VAL A 45 1.58 2.85 -6.43
CA VAL A 45 2.08 2.89 -7.81
C VAL A 45 1.31 3.92 -8.65
N VAL A 46 -0.02 3.90 -8.55
CA VAL A 46 -0.91 4.78 -9.33
C VAL A 46 -0.89 6.20 -8.78
N HIS A 47 -0.97 6.34 -7.46
CA HIS A 47 -1.00 7.62 -6.77
C HIS A 47 0.19 7.70 -5.79
N PRO A 48 1.41 7.97 -6.30
CA PRO A 48 2.58 8.13 -5.46
C PRO A 48 2.44 9.41 -4.66
N VAL A 49 2.26 9.28 -3.35
CA VAL A 49 2.18 10.41 -2.41
C VAL A 49 3.31 10.27 -1.40
N TRP A 50 3.92 11.39 -1.05
CA TRP A 50 5.01 11.47 -0.09
C TRP A 50 4.73 12.54 0.97
N PRO A 51 5.29 12.42 2.19
CA PRO A 51 5.12 13.44 3.21
C PRO A 51 5.73 14.76 2.74
N ARG A 52 5.07 15.89 3.04
CA ARG A 52 5.59 17.24 2.76
C ARG A 52 6.99 17.49 3.35
N SER A 53 7.36 16.73 4.38
CA SER A 53 8.69 16.80 4.95
C SER A 53 9.80 16.37 3.98
N TRP A 54 9.49 15.61 2.93
CA TRP A 54 10.46 15.15 1.92
C TRP A 54 10.37 15.90 0.58
N ASP A 55 9.55 16.96 0.51
CA ASP A 55 9.35 17.76 -0.71
C ASP A 55 10.59 18.55 -1.14
N TYR A 56 11.63 18.60 -0.28
CA TYR A 56 12.95 19.15 -0.59
C TYR A 56 13.79 18.24 -1.50
N ALA A 57 13.45 16.94 -1.59
CA ALA A 57 14.13 16.01 -2.47
C ALA A 57 13.54 16.03 -3.88
N GLY A 58 14.35 15.65 -4.88
CA GLY A 58 13.94 15.70 -6.28
C GLY A 58 12.66 14.89 -6.53
N HIS A 59 11.60 15.57 -6.97
CA HIS A 59 10.25 15.01 -7.12
C HIS A 59 10.22 13.74 -7.99
N ASP A 60 11.07 13.66 -9.01
CA ASP A 60 11.23 12.46 -9.85
C ASP A 60 11.74 11.24 -9.07
N LYS A 61 12.72 11.45 -8.18
CA LYS A 61 13.29 10.38 -7.34
C LYS A 61 12.29 9.89 -6.30
N LEU A 62 11.52 10.80 -5.71
CA LEU A 62 10.43 10.46 -4.78
C LEU A 62 9.33 9.66 -5.46
N ARG A 63 8.89 10.13 -6.64
CA ARG A 63 7.89 9.41 -7.44
C ARG A 63 8.37 8.01 -7.82
N LEU A 64 9.64 7.88 -8.20
CA LEU A 64 10.25 6.58 -8.50
C LEU A 64 10.29 5.69 -7.25
N GLY A 65 10.73 6.24 -6.11
CA GLY A 65 10.78 5.53 -4.83
C GLY A 65 9.42 5.03 -4.35
N CYS A 66 8.37 5.86 -4.45
CA CYS A 66 6.99 5.45 -4.13
C CYS A 66 6.50 4.33 -5.05
N ARG A 67 6.81 4.37 -6.36
CA ARG A 67 6.45 3.31 -7.31
C ARG A 67 7.19 2.01 -7.05
N ILE A 68 8.50 2.09 -6.74
CA ILE A 68 9.30 0.92 -6.39
C ILE A 68 8.80 0.32 -5.07
N GLY A 69 8.52 1.15 -4.06
CA GLY A 69 7.94 0.71 -2.79
C GLY A 69 6.56 0.06 -2.97
N GLY A 70 5.68 0.65 -3.77
CA GLY A 70 4.39 0.07 -4.12
C GLY A 70 4.53 -1.25 -4.89
N GLY A 71 5.47 -1.33 -5.84
CA GLY A 71 5.81 -2.55 -6.56
C GLY A 71 6.36 -3.66 -5.66
N LEU A 72 7.22 -3.31 -4.69
CA LEU A 72 7.70 -4.23 -3.66
C LEU A 72 6.56 -4.76 -2.80
N MET A 73 5.59 -3.91 -2.42
CA MET A 73 4.42 -4.34 -1.68
C MET A 73 3.53 -5.32 -2.46
N ILE A 74 3.38 -5.11 -3.78
CA ILE A 74 2.70 -6.07 -4.68
C ILE A 74 3.50 -7.38 -4.75
N LEU A 75 4.83 -7.30 -4.86
CA LEU A 75 5.69 -8.48 -4.85
C LEU A 75 5.55 -9.25 -3.54
N VAL A 76 5.54 -8.57 -2.39
CA VAL A 76 5.26 -9.20 -1.09
C VAL A 76 3.88 -9.84 -1.13
N ALA A 77 2.83 -9.16 -1.59
CA ALA A 77 1.49 -9.76 -1.71
C ALA A 77 1.45 -11.03 -2.59
N LEU A 78 2.28 -11.11 -3.63
CA LEU A 78 2.36 -12.24 -4.55
C LEU A 78 3.27 -13.38 -4.04
N VAL A 79 4.39 -13.03 -3.42
CA VAL A 79 5.38 -13.97 -2.85
C VAL A 79 4.86 -14.57 -1.56
N THR A 80 4.05 -13.83 -0.82
CA THR A 80 3.35 -14.31 0.38
C THR A 80 2.24 -15.29 -0.05
N ARG A 81 2.63 -16.46 -0.56
CA ARG A 81 1.75 -17.62 -0.67
C ARG A 81 1.54 -18.17 0.73
N PHE A 82 0.47 -17.77 1.39
CA PHE A 82 -0.04 -18.57 2.51
C PHE A 82 -0.86 -19.72 1.95
N GLY A 83 -0.16 -20.81 1.68
CA GLY A 83 -0.68 -22.10 1.27
C GLY A 83 0.28 -23.21 1.69
N VAL A 84 0.23 -23.56 2.97
CA VAL A 84 0.32 -24.94 3.47
C VAL A 84 -0.87 -25.14 4.39
#